data_AF-A0A7S4AWT6-F1
#
_entry.id   AF-A0A7S4AWT6-F1
#
_cell.length_a   1.000
_cell.length_b   1.000
_cell.length_c   1.000
_cell.angle_alpha   90.00
_cell.angle_beta   90.00
_cell.angle_gamma   90.00
#
_symmetry.space_group_name_H-M   'P 1'
#
loop_
_entity.id
_entity.type
_entity.pdbx_description
1 polymer ?
#
loop_
_entity_poly.entity_id
_entity_poly.type
_entity_poly.pdbx_seq_one_letter_code
_entity_poly.pdbx_strand_id
1 'polypeptide(L)'
;MYRDGYFLEQTVQKLTKSMLKSKEKDGSNCRFILMGSEGVAHPDGKTDPKRSNFERCVLFLLRWLVPPHADNEKAALYLHQNPSFDWSVVRPGDLFNKKEVKDDDSKGAKGYEIFDHPQGALFGDNPTARSDVADFMVGLATMDQNTWEEKFNHKMPVVYGKKEEEKCKPDETKKSK
;
A
#
# COMPACT_ATOMS: atom_id res chain seq x y z
N MET A 1 12.78 23.92 5.76
CA MET A 1 13.46 23.81 4.46
C MET A 1 13.93 22.37 4.31
N TYR A 2 13.37 21.62 3.36
CA TYR A 2 13.74 20.22 3.10
C TYR A 2 15.07 20.22 2.35
N ARG A 3 16.13 19.68 2.97
CA ARG A 3 17.52 19.90 2.54
C ARG A 3 18.01 18.99 1.42
N ASP A 4 17.34 17.85 1.19
CA ASP A 4 17.90 16.77 0.37
C ASP A 4 16.89 16.15 -0.63
N GLY A 5 15.79 16.85 -0.93
CA GLY A 5 14.73 16.32 -1.80
C GLY A 5 13.83 15.24 -1.18
N TYR A 6 14.10 14.86 0.07
CA TYR A 6 13.28 13.92 0.86
C TYR A 6 12.24 14.67 1.69
N PHE A 7 11.04 14.83 1.13
CA PHE A 7 9.93 15.53 1.75
C PHE A 7 9.12 14.62 2.67
N LEU A 8 8.85 13.40 2.23
CA LEU A 8 8.00 12.46 2.94
C LEU A 8 8.67 11.95 4.20
N GLU A 9 9.90 11.43 4.10
CA GLU A 9 10.65 10.89 5.24
C GLU A 9 10.72 11.91 6.39
N GLN A 10 11.17 13.14 6.08
CA GLN A 10 11.31 14.19 7.08
C GLN A 10 9.97 14.61 7.70
N THR A 11 8.88 14.54 6.92
CA THR A 11 7.54 14.87 7.41
C THR A 11 7.04 13.78 8.35
N VAL A 12 7.20 12.51 7.98
CA VAL A 12 6.87 11.36 8.85
C VAL A 12 7.62 11.47 10.17
N GLN A 13 8.95 11.66 10.15
CA GLN A 13 9.78 11.82 11.35
C GLN A 13 9.31 12.96 12.27
N LYS A 14 8.93 14.11 11.70
CA LYS A 14 8.47 15.27 12.48
C LYS A 14 7.08 15.04 13.09
N LEU A 15 6.17 14.43 12.33
CA LEU A 15 4.81 14.14 12.79
C LEU A 15 4.81 13.09 13.89
N THR A 16 5.53 11.98 13.72
CA THR A 16 5.62 10.91 14.73
C THR A 16 6.30 11.40 16.01
N LYS A 17 7.36 12.22 15.90
CA LYS A 17 7.98 12.88 17.06
C LYS A 17 7.01 13.79 17.80
N SER A 18 6.12 14.47 17.09
CA SER A 18 5.10 15.33 17.69
C SER A 18 4.01 14.50 18.36
N MET A 19 3.58 13.40 17.74
CA MET A 19 2.63 12.44 18.32
C MET A 19 3.14 11.85 19.63
N LEU A 20 4.40 11.41 19.68
CA LEU A 20 5.00 10.86 20.90
C LEU A 20 5.03 11.87 22.04
N LYS A 21 5.36 13.13 21.74
CA LYS A 21 5.31 14.22 22.74
C LYS A 21 3.90 14.47 23.26
N SER A 22 2.88 14.38 22.40
CA SER A 22 1.48 14.50 22.84
C SER A 22 1.11 13.34 23.77
N LYS A 23 1.47 12.10 23.40
CA LYS A 23 1.27 10.90 24.22
C LYS A 23 1.90 11.03 25.60
N GLU A 24 3.14 11.55 25.69
CA GLU A 24 3.81 11.83 26.97
C GLU A 24 3.09 12.88 27.83
N LYS A 25 2.44 13.86 27.18
CA LYS A 25 1.83 15.00 27.85
C LYS A 25 0.43 14.69 28.40
N ASP A 26 -0.41 14.01 27.62
CA ASP A 26 -1.84 13.83 27.94
C ASP A 26 -2.34 12.39 27.81
N GLY A 27 -1.45 11.43 27.51
CA GLY A 27 -1.80 10.02 27.39
C GLY A 27 -2.55 9.67 26.09
N SER A 28 -2.68 10.59 25.13
CA SER A 28 -3.31 10.31 23.84
C SER A 28 -2.62 9.15 23.12
N ASN A 29 -3.39 8.14 22.73
CA ASN A 29 -2.91 7.08 21.84
C ASN A 29 -3.35 7.40 20.41
N CYS A 30 -2.40 7.75 19.56
CA CYS A 30 -2.65 8.05 18.15
C CYS A 30 -1.99 6.99 17.27
N ARG A 31 -2.67 6.62 16.19
CA ARG A 31 -2.14 5.74 15.14
C ARG A 31 -1.67 6.58 13.97
N PHE A 32 -0.54 6.21 13.36
CA PHE A 32 0.00 6.86 12.18
C PHE A 32 -0.26 6.01 10.93
N ILE A 33 -1.09 6.48 10.00
CA ILE A 33 -1.39 5.76 8.76
C ILE A 33 -0.72 6.48 7.60
N LEU A 34 0.21 5.79 6.93
CA LEU A 34 0.91 6.31 5.76
C LEU A 34 0.36 5.65 4.50
N MET A 35 -0.01 6.45 3.49
CA MET A 35 -0.23 5.93 2.14
C MET A 35 1.13 5.80 1.45
N GLY A 36 1.57 4.56 1.25
CA GLY A 36 2.73 4.18 0.46
C GLY A 36 2.34 3.74 -0.95
N SER A 37 3.01 2.71 -1.46
CA SER A 37 2.77 2.09 -2.76
C SER A 37 3.25 0.65 -2.74
N GLU A 38 2.63 -0.25 -3.51
CA GLU A 38 3.11 -1.63 -3.68
C GLU A 38 4.55 -1.69 -4.19
N GLY A 39 5.03 -0.66 -4.90
CA GLY A 39 6.42 -0.55 -5.34
C GLY A 39 7.43 -0.46 -4.18
N VAL A 40 7.00 -0.02 -2.99
CA VAL A 40 7.83 0.01 -1.79
C VAL A 40 7.87 -1.38 -1.16
N ALA A 41 9.04 -2.00 -1.23
CA ALA A 41 9.26 -3.32 -0.63
C ALA A 41 9.25 -3.22 0.90
N HIS A 42 8.79 -4.29 1.54
CA HIS A 42 8.86 -4.42 2.98
C HIS A 42 10.33 -4.39 3.45
N PRO A 43 10.70 -3.52 4.43
CA PRO A 43 12.10 -3.30 4.80
C PRO A 43 12.86 -4.51 5.34
N ASP A 44 12.16 -5.54 5.83
CA ASP A 44 12.77 -6.76 6.36
C ASP A 44 13.42 -7.66 5.30
N GLY A 45 13.11 -7.44 4.01
CA GLY A 45 13.57 -8.25 2.88
C GLY A 45 13.07 -9.70 2.87
N LYS A 46 12.07 -10.06 3.68
CA LYS A 46 11.54 -11.44 3.84
C LYS A 46 10.03 -11.53 3.68
N THR A 47 9.29 -10.50 4.07
CA THR A 47 7.83 -10.49 4.02
C THR A 47 7.31 -10.50 2.58
N ASP A 48 7.95 -9.72 1.70
CA ASP A 48 7.55 -9.67 0.30
C ASP A 48 8.17 -10.81 -0.52
N PRO A 49 7.44 -11.39 -1.48
CA PRO A 49 7.97 -12.39 -2.39
C PRO A 49 9.10 -11.79 -3.24
N LYS A 50 10.03 -12.65 -3.67
CA LYS A 50 11.13 -12.22 -4.53
C LYS A 50 10.60 -11.75 -5.87
N ARG A 51 10.81 -10.46 -6.14
CA ARG A 51 10.56 -9.86 -7.46
C ARG A 51 11.48 -10.44 -8.53
N SER A 52 11.00 -10.41 -9.77
CA SER A 52 11.78 -10.81 -10.94
C SER A 52 13.05 -9.96 -11.09
N ASN A 53 14.05 -10.48 -11.80
CA ASN A 53 15.30 -9.74 -12.04
C ASN A 53 15.07 -8.43 -12.80
N PHE A 54 14.08 -8.41 -13.71
CA PHE A 54 13.71 -7.21 -14.45
C PHE A 54 13.15 -6.14 -13.51
N GLU A 55 12.19 -6.48 -12.66
CA GLU A 55 11.61 -5.54 -11.69
C GLU A 55 12.65 -5.02 -10.70
N ARG A 56 13.56 -5.87 -10.24
CA ARG A 56 14.67 -5.46 -9.37
C ARG A 56 15.57 -4.44 -10.06
N CYS A 57 15.85 -4.61 -11.36
CA CYS A 57 16.59 -3.64 -12.16
C CYS A 57 15.82 -2.31 -12.28
N VAL A 58 14.52 -2.38 -12.57
CA VAL A 58 13.66 -1.19 -12.66
C VAL A 58 13.63 -0.42 -11.33
N LEU A 59 13.44 -1.11 -10.20
CA LEU A 59 13.43 -0.47 -8.87
C LEU A 59 14.78 0.14 -8.52
N PHE A 60 15.89 -0.51 -8.90
CA PHE A 60 17.22 0.07 -8.74
C PHE A 60 17.36 1.39 -9.52
N LEU A 61 16.88 1.42 -10.77
CA LEU A 61 16.86 2.65 -11.57
C LEU A 61 15.94 3.71 -10.94
N LEU A 62 14.75 3.33 -10.47
CA LEU A 62 13.81 4.25 -9.80
C LEU A 62 14.43 4.88 -8.55
N ARG A 63 15.18 4.14 -7.73
CA ARG A 63 15.90 4.71 -6.58
C ARG A 63 16.86 5.83 -6.95
N TRP A 64 17.42 5.76 -8.15
CA TRP A 64 18.42 6.73 -8.61
C TRP A 64 17.80 7.88 -9.41
N LEU A 65 16.78 7.59 -10.22
CA LEU A 65 16.18 8.53 -11.16
C LEU A 65 14.92 9.21 -10.61
N VAL A 66 14.25 8.61 -9.63
CA VAL A 66 12.98 9.09 -9.09
C VAL A 66 13.14 9.31 -7.58
N PRO A 67 13.65 10.48 -7.15
CA PRO A 67 13.79 10.82 -5.75
C PRO A 67 12.54 10.54 -4.89
N PRO A 68 11.29 10.78 -5.38
CA PRO A 68 10.08 10.41 -4.65
C PRO A 68 9.97 8.93 -4.28
N HIS A 69 10.48 8.02 -5.11
CA HIS A 69 10.43 6.59 -4.81
C HIS A 69 11.37 6.23 -3.65
N ALA A 70 12.62 6.70 -3.72
CA ALA A 70 13.58 6.51 -2.64
C ALA A 70 13.10 7.15 -1.33
N ASP A 71 12.43 8.31 -1.40
CA ASP A 71 11.80 8.96 -0.23
C ASP A 71 10.73 8.10 0.42
N ASN A 72 9.85 7.48 -0.39
CA ASN A 72 8.84 6.55 0.11
C ASN A 72 9.44 5.31 0.78
N GLU A 73 10.52 4.75 0.22
CA GLU A 73 11.24 3.63 0.84
C GLU A 73 11.87 4.02 2.19
N LYS A 74 12.47 5.21 2.28
CA LYS A 74 13.04 5.71 3.54
C LYS A 74 11.98 5.98 4.60
N ALA A 75 10.84 6.54 4.21
CA ALA A 75 9.72 6.75 5.12
C ALA A 75 9.20 5.42 5.71
N ALA A 76 9.04 4.38 4.88
CA ALA A 76 8.64 3.06 5.32
C ALA A 76 9.70 2.40 6.23
N LEU A 77 10.99 2.51 5.87
CA LEU A 77 12.10 2.01 6.69
C LEU A 77 12.12 2.69 8.07
N TYR A 78 11.94 4.01 8.11
CA TYR A 78 11.87 4.74 9.37
C TYR A 78 10.75 4.23 10.27
N LEU A 79 9.53 4.05 9.73
CA LEU A 79 8.41 3.49 10.52
C LEU A 79 8.73 2.08 11.01
N HIS A 80 9.25 1.21 10.15
CA HIS A 80 9.62 -0.16 10.50
C HIS A 80 10.66 -0.24 11.65
N GLN A 81 11.61 0.69 11.68
CA GLN A 81 12.63 0.76 12.74
C GLN A 81 12.13 1.38 14.06
N ASN A 82 10.94 1.99 14.08
CA ASN A 82 10.41 2.72 15.23
C ASN A 82 9.05 2.15 15.69
N PRO A 83 9.03 1.00 16.38
CA PRO A 83 7.79 0.38 16.87
C PRO A 83 7.23 1.04 18.14
N SER A 84 7.75 2.19 18.56
CA SER A 84 7.36 2.88 19.82
C SER A 84 6.01 3.58 19.76
N PHE A 85 5.38 3.62 18.59
CA PHE A 85 4.04 4.16 18.35
C PHE A 85 3.31 3.29 17.34
N ASP A 86 1.98 3.38 17.32
CA ASP A 86 1.16 2.59 16.42
C ASP A 86 1.22 3.17 15.01
N TRP A 87 1.48 2.31 14.01
CA TRP A 87 1.50 2.75 12.62
C TRP A 87 1.12 1.64 11.64
N SER A 88 0.70 2.04 10.44
CA SER A 88 0.51 1.13 9.30
C SER A 88 0.85 1.83 7.98
N VAL A 89 1.43 1.09 7.02
CA VAL A 89 1.76 1.63 5.68
C VAL A 89 0.89 0.96 4.63
N VAL A 90 -0.10 1.68 4.12
CA VAL A 90 -1.03 1.19 3.09
C VAL A 90 -0.35 1.24 1.73
N ARG A 91 -0.25 0.10 1.05
CA ARG A 91 0.41 -0.07 -0.24
C ARG A 91 -0.60 -0.33 -1.36
N PRO A 92 -1.24 0.69 -1.93
CA PRO A 92 -2.10 0.50 -3.09
C PRO A 92 -1.30 0.09 -4.34
N GLY A 93 -1.98 -0.58 -5.26
CA GLY A 93 -1.47 -0.83 -6.61
C GLY A 93 -1.71 0.33 -7.58
N ASP A 94 -1.98 0.01 -8.84
CA ASP A 94 -2.14 0.97 -9.93
C ASP A 94 -3.41 1.83 -9.77
N LEU A 95 -3.22 3.07 -9.31
CA LEU A 95 -4.32 3.95 -8.93
C LEU A 95 -5.12 4.51 -10.11
N PHE A 96 -6.44 4.30 -10.10
CA PHE A 96 -7.38 4.87 -11.08
C PHE A 96 -8.58 5.59 -10.44
N ASN A 97 -9.26 6.42 -11.22
CA ASN A 97 -10.48 7.11 -10.82
C ASN A 97 -11.71 6.39 -11.38
N LYS A 98 -12.63 5.94 -10.53
CA LYS A 98 -13.86 5.23 -10.97
C LYS A 98 -14.70 6.05 -11.97
N LYS A 99 -14.76 7.38 -11.81
CA LYS A 99 -15.53 8.28 -12.68
C LYS A 99 -14.97 8.45 -14.10
N GLU A 100 -13.73 8.06 -14.33
CA GLU A 100 -13.07 8.17 -15.63
C GLU A 100 -13.23 6.89 -16.47
N VAL A 101 -13.79 5.83 -15.88
CA VAL A 101 -14.11 4.57 -16.56
C VAL A 101 -15.52 4.69 -17.15
N LYS A 102 -15.62 4.83 -18.48
CA LYS A 102 -16.91 4.81 -19.19
C LYS A 102 -17.28 3.37 -19.51
N ASP A 103 -18.44 2.93 -19.00
CA ASP A 103 -19.37 1.84 -19.39
C ASP A 103 -18.90 0.55 -20.12
N ASP A 104 -17.61 0.36 -20.38
CA ASP A 104 -17.04 -0.81 -21.04
C ASP A 104 -15.77 -1.26 -20.31
N ASP A 105 -15.73 -2.56 -20.01
CA ASP A 105 -14.58 -3.39 -19.64
C ASP A 105 -13.87 -3.21 -18.29
N SER A 106 -14.10 -4.22 -17.42
CA SER A 106 -13.08 -4.95 -16.62
C SER A 106 -12.25 -4.19 -15.57
N LYS A 107 -12.38 -2.86 -15.44
CA LYS A 107 -11.62 -2.03 -14.47
C LYS A 107 -12.49 -1.42 -13.38
N GLY A 108 -13.81 -1.59 -13.44
CA GLY A 108 -14.73 -1.16 -12.39
C GLY A 108 -14.66 -2.06 -11.17
N ALA A 109 -13.62 -1.93 -10.34
CA ALA A 109 -13.53 -2.66 -9.08
C ALA A 109 -14.79 -2.41 -8.23
N LYS A 110 -15.61 -3.45 -8.03
CA LYS A 110 -16.83 -3.44 -7.20
C LYS A 110 -16.54 -3.42 -5.70
N GLY A 111 -15.27 -3.54 -5.32
CA GLY A 111 -14.73 -3.50 -3.98
C GLY A 111 -13.23 -3.75 -4.01
N TYR A 112 -12.61 -3.90 -2.85
CA TYR A 112 -11.18 -4.15 -2.72
C TYR A 112 -10.88 -5.35 -1.81
N GLU A 113 -9.67 -5.87 -1.93
CA GLU A 113 -9.09 -6.92 -1.10
C GLU A 113 -7.78 -6.44 -0.49
N ILE A 114 -7.48 -6.99 0.69
CA ILE A 114 -6.30 -6.64 1.47
C ILE A 114 -5.40 -7.86 1.57
N PHE A 115 -4.10 -7.64 1.31
CA PHE A 115 -3.07 -8.67 1.38
C PHE A 115 -1.91 -8.22 2.26
N ASP A 116 -1.21 -9.17 2.88
CA ASP A 116 -0.04 -8.86 3.71
C ASP A 116 1.19 -8.46 2.88
N HIS A 117 1.27 -8.93 1.63
CA HIS A 117 2.36 -8.65 0.69
C HIS A 117 1.85 -8.40 -0.74
N PRO A 118 2.65 -7.75 -1.61
CA PRO A 118 2.28 -7.51 -3.00
C PRO A 118 2.05 -8.81 -3.75
N GLN A 119 1.08 -8.80 -4.67
CA GLN A 119 0.72 -9.96 -5.49
C GLN A 119 1.10 -9.70 -6.94
N GLY A 120 1.57 -10.74 -7.66
CA GLY A 120 1.87 -10.62 -9.08
C GLY A 120 3.06 -9.70 -9.41
N ALA A 121 3.03 -9.10 -10.61
CA ALA A 121 4.08 -8.23 -11.10
C ALA A 121 3.93 -6.77 -10.61
N LEU A 122 5.02 -6.00 -10.71
CA LEU A 122 5.10 -4.59 -10.32
C LEU A 122 4.22 -3.66 -11.17
N PHE A 123 3.79 -4.08 -12.36
CA PHE A 123 3.04 -3.25 -13.30
C PHE A 123 1.83 -3.99 -13.87
N GLY A 124 0.66 -3.34 -13.86
CA GLY A 124 -0.49 -3.72 -14.69
C GLY A 124 -1.39 -4.82 -14.14
N ASP A 125 -1.00 -5.51 -13.06
CA ASP A 125 -1.76 -6.64 -12.52
C ASP A 125 -2.78 -6.25 -11.47
N ASN A 126 -2.65 -5.05 -10.89
CA ASN A 126 -3.28 -4.69 -9.63
C ASN A 126 -3.94 -3.30 -9.65
N PRO A 127 -4.98 -3.06 -10.49
CA PRO A 127 -5.67 -1.78 -10.49
C PRO A 127 -6.41 -1.54 -9.16
N THR A 128 -6.20 -0.38 -8.55
CA THR A 128 -6.84 0.00 -7.29
C THR A 128 -7.53 1.36 -7.42
N ALA A 129 -8.81 1.44 -7.09
CA ALA A 129 -9.52 2.71 -7.16
C ALA A 129 -9.07 3.63 -6.02
N ARG A 130 -8.83 4.92 -6.30
CA ARG A 130 -8.46 5.91 -5.26
C ARG A 130 -9.50 6.01 -4.14
N SER A 131 -10.78 5.85 -4.48
CA SER A 131 -11.88 5.82 -3.51
C SER A 131 -11.76 4.66 -2.52
N ASP A 132 -11.27 3.52 -2.98
CA ASP A 132 -11.23 2.28 -2.20
C ASP A 132 -10.05 2.31 -1.23
N VAL A 133 -8.93 2.91 -1.64
CA VAL A 133 -7.82 3.22 -0.74
C VAL A 133 -8.24 4.19 0.35
N ALA A 134 -8.99 5.24 -0.01
CA ALA A 134 -9.48 6.21 0.96
C ALA A 134 -10.45 5.55 1.96
N ASP A 135 -11.38 4.73 1.48
CA ASP A 135 -12.30 3.95 2.33
C ASP A 135 -11.52 3.05 3.32
N PHE A 136 -10.54 2.31 2.82
CA PHE A 136 -9.69 1.47 3.68
C PHE A 136 -8.90 2.27 4.71
N MET A 137 -8.30 3.40 4.32
CA MET A 137 -7.55 4.26 5.25
C MET A 137 -8.45 4.88 6.32
N VAL A 138 -9.69 5.26 5.98
CA VAL A 138 -10.69 5.71 6.96
C VAL A 138 -11.02 4.55 7.90
N GLY A 139 -11.26 3.35 7.35
CA GLY A 139 -11.47 2.13 8.13
C GLY A 139 -10.35 1.90 9.15
N LEU A 140 -9.08 1.94 8.73
CA LEU A 140 -7.92 1.84 9.62
C LEU A 140 -7.91 2.89 10.75
N ALA A 141 -8.31 4.12 10.44
CA ALA A 141 -8.34 5.22 11.41
C ALA A 141 -9.46 5.07 12.45
N THR A 142 -10.59 4.47 12.08
CA THR A 142 -11.80 4.37 12.92
C THR A 142 -12.02 2.98 13.51
N MET A 143 -11.23 1.98 13.11
CA MET A 143 -11.37 0.59 13.55
C MET A 143 -11.06 0.42 15.04
N ASP A 144 -11.73 -0.54 15.66
CA ASP A 144 -11.50 -0.88 17.06
C ASP A 144 -10.04 -1.27 17.33
N GLN A 145 -9.59 -1.04 18.57
CA GLN A 145 -8.19 -1.22 18.96
C GLN A 145 -7.72 -2.67 18.81
N ASN A 146 -8.56 -3.65 19.13
CA ASN A 146 -8.15 -5.06 19.09
C ASN A 146 -7.91 -5.50 17.64
N THR A 147 -8.84 -5.20 16.72
CA THR A 147 -8.67 -5.54 15.30
C THR A 147 -7.48 -4.82 14.69
N TRP A 148 -7.24 -3.55 15.05
CA TRP A 148 -6.06 -2.82 14.60
C TRP A 148 -4.76 -3.49 15.06
N GLU A 149 -4.64 -3.79 16.36
CA GLU A 149 -3.44 -4.41 16.94
C GLU A 149 -3.13 -5.77 16.31
N GLU A 150 -4.15 -6.61 16.13
CA GLU A 150 -3.99 -7.94 15.56
C GLU A 150 -3.64 -7.89 14.06
N LYS A 151 -4.33 -7.02 13.30
CA LYS A 151 -4.31 -7.10 11.84
C LYS A 151 -3.41 -6.09 11.16
N PHE A 152 -3.23 -4.88 11.70
CA PHE A 152 -2.66 -3.77 10.92
C PHE A 152 -1.53 -2.99 11.61
N ASN A 153 -1.39 -3.10 12.93
CA ASN A 153 -0.34 -2.41 13.65
C ASN A 153 1.04 -2.94 13.24
N HIS A 154 1.94 -2.03 12.92
CA HIS A 154 3.29 -2.29 12.42
C HIS A 154 3.34 -3.15 11.15
N LYS A 155 2.26 -3.14 10.36
CA LYS A 155 2.17 -3.86 9.08
C LYS A 155 2.12 -2.93 7.88
N MET A 156 2.42 -3.49 6.72
CA MET A 156 2.38 -2.78 5.44
C MET A 156 1.34 -3.41 4.48
N PRO A 157 0.04 -3.36 4.81
CA PRO A 157 -1.00 -4.02 4.04
C PRO A 157 -1.09 -3.46 2.62
N VAL A 158 -1.41 -4.33 1.68
CA VAL A 158 -1.55 -4.03 0.26
C VAL A 158 -3.03 -4.02 -0.11
N VAL A 159 -3.45 -3.04 -0.94
CA VAL A 159 -4.86 -2.84 -1.30
C VAL A 159 -5.04 -2.95 -2.81
N TYR A 160 -5.83 -3.93 -3.24
CA TYR A 160 -6.12 -4.18 -4.65
C TYR A 160 -7.61 -4.17 -4.94
N GLY A 161 -8.00 -3.73 -6.14
CA GLY A 161 -9.37 -3.88 -6.60
C GLY A 161 -9.72 -5.36 -6.80
N LYS A 162 -10.93 -5.76 -6.40
CA LYS A 162 -11.45 -7.10 -6.69
C LYS A 162 -11.56 -7.30 -8.20
N LYS A 163 -10.95 -8.37 -8.71
CA LYS A 163 -11.14 -8.82 -10.10
C LYS A 163 -12.50 -9.51 -10.18
N GLU A 164 -13.28 -9.26 -11.22
CA GLU A 164 -14.48 -10.07 -11.47
C GLU A 164 -14.04 -11.49 -11.86
N GLU A 165 -14.65 -12.51 -11.25
CA GLU A 165 -14.41 -13.90 -11.66
C GLU A 165 -14.81 -14.08 -13.11
N GLU A 166 -13.87 -14.44 -13.99
CA GLU A 166 -14.21 -14.90 -15.33
C GLU A 166 -15.09 -16.15 -15.21
N LYS A 167 -16.37 -16.03 -15.54
CA LYS A 167 -17.25 -17.19 -15.67
C LYS A 167 -16.65 -18.10 -16.73
N CYS A 168 -16.23 -19.29 -16.31
CA CYS A 168 -15.75 -20.35 -17.20
C CYS A 168 -16.78 -20.56 -18.31
N LYS A 169 -16.43 -20.19 -19.55
CA LYS A 169 -17.30 -20.45 -20.71
C LYS A 169 -17.37 -21.96 -20.87
N PRO A 170 -18.57 -22.57 -20.95
CA PRO A 170 -18.68 -24.00 -21.15
C PRO A 170 -17.99 -24.38 -22.46
N ASP A 171 -17.14 -25.40 -22.38
CA ASP A 171 -16.38 -25.98 -23.48
C ASP A 171 -17.34 -26.50 -24.57
N GLU A 172 -17.48 -25.76 -25.67
CA GLU A 172 -18.31 -26.15 -26.82
C GLU A 172 -17.67 -27.24 -27.69
N THR A 173 -16.64 -27.96 -27.21
CA THR A 173 -15.95 -29.00 -27.98
C THR A 173 -16.53 -30.42 -27.82
N LYS A 174 -17.87 -30.56 -27.66
CA LYS A 174 -18.56 -31.86 -27.77
C LYS A 174 -19.89 -31.79 -28.52
N LYS A 175 -19.85 -31.41 -29.79
CA LYS A 175 -20.85 -31.83 -30.79
C LYS A 175 -20.21 -31.99 -32.17
N SER A 176 -19.44 -33.06 -32.34
CA SER A 176 -19.27 -33.66 -33.66
C SER A 176 -18.73 -35.08 -33.56
N LYS A 177 -19.59 -36.01 -34.00
CA LYS A 177 -19.44 -37.44 -34.26
C LYS A 177 -19.63 -38.40 -33.09
#